data_AF-A0A1H8W077-F1
#
_entry.id   AF-A0A1H8W077-F1
#
_cell.length_a   1.000
_cell.length_b   1.000
_cell.length_c   1.000
_cell.angle_alpha   90.00
_cell.angle_beta   90.00
_cell.angle_gamma   90.00
#
_symmetry.space_group_name_H-M   'P 1'
#
loop_
_entity.id
_entity.type
_entity.pdbx_description
1 polymer ?
#
loop_
_entity_poly.entity_id
_entity_poly.type
_entity_poly.pdbx_seq_one_letter_code
_entity_poly.pdbx_strand_id
1 'polypeptide(L)'
;MSHAKLQLLLIDPQNDFCDLPGAALPVPGAVAGLQRVAALIERLGPRLTAVHVTLDSHQPLHIAHPHGWQDAAGQPPAPFTQISAGEVADGRWQTREPSERARALAYVQALEAGGRYRLVIWPEHCLVGGWGHGVQEDVHQALNAWGREQGRLVEFIAKGGNPHTEHYSALRAEVLDPADPGTAVDAGLIARLQTADTLLVAGEALSHCVASTLRDLLEFWPVERRQDLVLLTDCSHSVPGFEAQGEAFLAEMRAAGIRLAASTDEF
;
A
#
# COMPACT_ATOMS: atom_id res chain seq x y z
N MET A 1 9.45 21.98 27.03
CA MET A 1 8.22 21.17 26.81
C MET A 1 8.41 20.50 25.48
N SER A 2 8.30 19.18 25.38
CA SER A 2 8.36 18.51 24.08
C SER A 2 7.14 18.93 23.26
N HIS A 3 7.35 19.46 22.07
CA HIS A 3 6.27 19.70 21.12
C HIS A 3 5.62 18.35 20.74
N ALA A 4 4.31 18.34 20.52
CA ALA A 4 3.59 17.16 20.08
C ALA A 4 4.17 16.64 18.75
N LYS A 5 4.34 15.32 18.63
CA LYS A 5 4.92 14.65 17.48
C LYS A 5 3.85 14.36 16.44
N LEU A 6 3.66 15.30 15.52
CA LEU A 6 2.86 15.08 14.31
C LEU A 6 3.73 14.38 13.26
N GLN A 7 3.25 13.28 12.70
CA GLN A 7 3.95 12.51 11.65
C GLN A 7 3.01 12.23 10.47
N LEU A 8 3.60 11.99 9.29
CA LEU A 8 2.88 11.59 8.09
C LEU A 8 3.35 10.19 7.64
N LEU A 9 2.42 9.26 7.47
CA LEU A 9 2.60 8.03 6.71
C LEU A 9 1.89 8.20 5.36
N LEU A 10 2.68 8.30 4.30
CA LEU A 10 2.19 8.43 2.93
C LEU A 10 2.38 7.12 2.18
N ILE A 11 1.28 6.48 1.85
CA ILE A 11 1.25 5.13 1.30
C ILE A 11 1.29 5.20 -0.22
N ASP A 12 2.32 4.60 -0.81
CA ASP A 12 2.49 4.36 -2.25
C ASP A 12 2.10 5.55 -3.16
N PRO A 13 2.68 6.76 -2.98
CA PRO A 13 2.38 7.93 -3.81
C PRO A 13 3.06 7.84 -5.19
N GLN A 14 2.97 6.70 -5.87
CA GLN A 14 3.75 6.35 -7.05
C GLN A 14 3.00 6.62 -8.36
N ASN A 15 3.75 6.90 -9.42
CA ASN A 15 3.21 7.26 -10.74
C ASN A 15 2.27 6.21 -11.31
N ASP A 16 2.53 4.91 -11.11
CA ASP A 16 1.66 3.85 -11.65
C ASP A 16 0.28 3.81 -11.00
N PHE A 17 0.12 4.35 -9.80
CA PHE A 17 -1.19 4.51 -9.14
C PHE A 17 -1.87 5.84 -9.47
N CYS A 18 -1.18 6.75 -10.14
CA CYS A 18 -1.72 8.06 -10.48
C CYS A 18 -2.52 8.00 -11.78
N ASP A 19 -3.59 8.79 -11.89
CA ASP A 19 -4.37 9.00 -13.12
C ASP A 19 -3.61 9.83 -14.17
N LEU A 20 -2.39 9.38 -14.50
CA LEU A 20 -1.45 9.96 -15.44
C LEU A 20 -1.34 9.13 -16.72
N PRO A 21 -1.01 9.74 -17.87
CA PRO A 21 -0.67 8.99 -19.08
C PRO A 21 0.51 8.06 -18.83
N GLY A 22 0.34 6.77 -19.18
CA GLY A 22 1.38 5.75 -19.05
C GLY A 22 1.44 5.04 -17.70
N ALA A 23 0.62 5.44 -16.72
CA ALA A 23 0.46 4.71 -15.47
C ALA A 23 -0.17 3.33 -15.71
N ALA A 24 0.38 2.30 -15.10
CA ALA A 24 -0.07 0.92 -15.29
C ALA A 24 -1.38 0.59 -14.55
N LEU A 25 -1.61 1.18 -13.38
CA LEU A 25 -2.76 0.90 -12.50
C LEU A 25 -3.37 2.21 -11.95
N PRO A 26 -3.82 3.13 -12.82
CA PRO A 26 -4.25 4.46 -12.40
C PRO A 26 -5.48 4.40 -11.50
N VAL A 27 -5.38 5.06 -10.34
CA VAL A 27 -6.47 5.28 -9.41
C VAL A 27 -7.10 6.66 -9.70
N PRO A 28 -8.40 6.75 -10.04
CA PRO A 28 -9.03 8.01 -10.38
C PRO A 28 -8.97 9.04 -9.24
N GLY A 29 -8.50 10.25 -9.55
CA GLY A 29 -8.37 11.33 -8.57
C GLY A 29 -7.07 11.30 -7.74
N ALA A 30 -6.22 10.29 -7.92
CA ALA A 30 -4.98 10.14 -7.17
C ALA A 30 -4.04 11.35 -7.34
N VAL A 31 -3.86 11.90 -8.55
CA VAL A 31 -3.03 13.10 -8.75
C VAL A 31 -3.56 14.27 -7.91
N ALA A 32 -4.86 14.51 -7.94
CA ALA A 32 -5.47 15.60 -7.18
C ALA A 32 -5.34 15.37 -5.66
N GLY A 33 -5.45 14.13 -5.19
CA GLY A 33 -5.18 13.74 -3.80
C GLY A 33 -3.75 14.00 -3.38
N LEU A 34 -2.78 13.56 -4.20
CA LEU A 34 -1.36 13.74 -3.94
C LEU A 34 -0.94 15.21 -4.00
N GLN A 35 -1.57 16.03 -4.84
CA GLN A 35 -1.38 17.49 -4.82
C GLN A 35 -1.86 18.13 -3.51
N ARG A 36 -2.97 17.62 -2.93
CA ARG A 36 -3.40 18.04 -1.58
C ARG A 36 -2.41 17.60 -0.50
N VAL A 37 -1.80 16.42 -0.64
CA VAL A 37 -0.71 15.97 0.25
C VAL A 37 0.51 16.86 0.13
N ALA A 38 0.93 17.23 -1.08
CA ALA A 38 2.05 18.15 -1.30
C ALA A 38 1.82 19.50 -0.61
N ALA A 39 0.63 20.10 -0.83
CA ALA A 39 0.23 21.34 -0.17
C ALA A 39 0.14 21.19 1.38
N LEU A 40 -0.28 20.03 1.88
CA LEU A 40 -0.30 19.73 3.31
C LEU A 40 1.12 19.68 3.90
N ILE A 41 2.07 19.02 3.22
CA ILE A 41 3.47 18.94 3.65
C ILE A 41 4.07 20.33 3.75
N GLU A 42 3.85 21.18 2.74
CA GLU A 42 4.30 22.58 2.75
C GLU A 42 3.66 23.38 3.89
N ARG A 43 2.34 23.26 4.07
CA ARG A 43 1.59 23.98 5.11
C ARG A 43 2.00 23.58 6.53
N LEU A 44 2.19 22.29 6.78
CA LEU A 44 2.57 21.80 8.10
C LEU A 44 4.07 22.03 8.38
N GLY A 45 4.93 21.91 7.37
CA GLY A 45 6.34 22.27 7.41
C GLY A 45 7.05 21.82 8.71
N PRO A 46 7.47 22.75 9.58
CA PRO A 46 8.18 22.45 10.83
C PRO A 46 7.35 21.69 11.89
N ARG A 47 6.02 21.62 11.73
CA ARG A 47 5.15 20.83 12.63
C ARG A 47 5.31 19.33 12.38
N LEU A 48 5.61 18.92 11.14
CA LEU A 48 5.90 17.53 10.83
C LEU A 48 7.23 17.14 11.45
N THR A 49 7.20 16.13 12.31
CA THR A 49 8.38 15.62 13.00
C THR A 49 9.02 14.43 12.26
N ALA A 50 8.23 13.69 11.48
CA ALA A 50 8.72 12.63 10.59
C ALA A 50 7.76 12.46 9.41
N VAL A 51 8.31 11.98 8.28
CA VAL A 51 7.56 11.59 7.10
C VAL A 51 8.06 10.22 6.65
N HIS A 52 7.14 9.26 6.59
CA HIS A 52 7.35 7.89 6.16
C HIS A 52 6.61 7.69 4.83
N VAL A 53 7.31 7.22 3.81
CA VAL A 53 6.75 6.98 2.47
C VAL A 53 6.92 5.52 2.15
N THR A 54 5.83 4.82 1.84
CA THR A 54 5.91 3.44 1.36
C THR A 54 5.99 3.43 -0.15
N LEU A 55 6.68 2.43 -0.69
CA LEU A 55 6.83 2.21 -2.12
C LEU A 55 6.51 0.76 -2.42
N ASP A 56 5.44 0.53 -3.17
CA ASP A 56 5.24 -0.75 -3.81
C ASP A 56 6.36 -1.00 -4.80
N SER A 57 7.00 -2.15 -4.73
CA SER A 57 8.29 -2.40 -5.37
C SER A 57 8.33 -3.81 -5.92
N HIS A 58 7.92 -3.97 -7.18
CA HIS A 58 7.78 -5.29 -7.79
C HIS A 58 8.81 -5.61 -8.87
N GLN A 59 8.92 -6.90 -9.15
CA GLN A 59 9.51 -7.43 -10.38
C GLN A 59 8.40 -7.95 -11.31
N PRO A 60 8.65 -8.09 -12.63
CA PRO A 60 7.65 -8.56 -13.58
C PRO A 60 7.03 -9.93 -13.25
N LEU A 61 7.80 -10.81 -12.59
CA LEU A 61 7.37 -12.16 -12.22
C LEU A 61 6.75 -12.27 -10.81
N HIS A 62 6.33 -11.15 -10.22
CA HIS A 62 5.58 -11.15 -8.97
C HIS A 62 4.32 -12.01 -9.07
N ILE A 63 3.91 -12.67 -7.98
CA ILE A 63 2.80 -13.62 -7.96
C ILE A 63 1.46 -13.00 -8.35
N ALA A 64 1.31 -11.69 -8.17
CA ALA A 64 0.12 -10.94 -8.58
C ALA A 64 0.23 -10.34 -10.00
N HIS A 65 1.28 -10.65 -10.76
CA HIS A 65 1.44 -10.18 -12.14
C HIS A 65 1.14 -11.27 -13.18
N PRO A 66 0.73 -10.91 -14.41
CA PRO A 66 0.27 -11.88 -15.41
C PRO A 66 1.35 -12.89 -15.80
N HIS A 67 2.60 -12.45 -15.92
CA HIS A 67 3.69 -13.25 -16.48
C HIS A 67 4.24 -14.32 -15.52
N GLY A 68 3.81 -14.34 -14.25
CA GLY A 68 4.05 -15.49 -13.36
C GLY A 68 3.19 -16.71 -13.72
N TRP A 69 2.11 -16.50 -14.48
CA TRP A 69 1.05 -17.49 -14.73
C TRP A 69 0.85 -17.78 -16.21
N GLN A 70 0.20 -18.90 -16.49
CA GLN A 70 -0.29 -19.27 -17.81
C GLN A 70 -1.47 -20.24 -17.71
N ASP A 71 -2.33 -20.24 -18.73
CA ASP A 71 -3.34 -21.27 -18.95
C ASP A 71 -2.78 -22.49 -19.72
N ALA A 72 -3.64 -23.43 -20.07
CA ALA A 72 -3.27 -24.62 -20.85
C ALA A 72 -2.76 -24.30 -22.27
N ALA A 73 -3.06 -23.12 -22.81
CA ALA A 73 -2.57 -22.61 -24.09
C ALA A 73 -1.31 -21.74 -23.96
N GLY A 74 -0.75 -21.62 -22.76
CA GLY A 74 0.45 -20.80 -22.48
C GLY A 74 0.17 -19.30 -22.38
N GLN A 75 -1.10 -18.88 -22.33
CA GLN A 75 -1.48 -17.47 -22.27
C GLN A 75 -1.58 -16.98 -20.82
N PRO A 76 -1.05 -15.79 -20.49
CA PRO A 76 -1.16 -15.23 -19.15
C PRO A 76 -2.60 -14.79 -18.84
N PRO A 77 -3.02 -14.80 -17.56
CA PRO A 77 -4.29 -14.20 -17.14
C PRO A 77 -4.34 -12.71 -17.48
N ALA A 78 -5.51 -12.23 -17.90
CA ALA A 78 -5.71 -10.80 -18.07
C ALA A 78 -5.67 -10.09 -16.70
N PRO A 79 -5.23 -8.82 -16.62
CA PRO A 79 -5.40 -8.02 -15.43
C PRO A 79 -6.83 -8.02 -14.90
N PHE A 80 -6.97 -7.85 -13.59
CA PHE A 80 -8.17 -7.99 -12.76
C PHE A 80 -8.78 -9.41 -12.71
N THR A 81 -8.11 -10.42 -13.26
CA THR A 81 -8.51 -11.83 -13.08
C THR A 81 -8.34 -12.22 -11.62
N GLN A 82 -9.38 -12.79 -11.00
CA GLN A 82 -9.26 -13.45 -9.71
C GLN A 82 -8.92 -14.92 -9.91
N ILE A 83 -7.86 -15.40 -9.27
CA ILE A 83 -7.42 -16.79 -9.31
C ILE A 83 -7.72 -17.45 -7.96
N SER A 84 -8.49 -18.54 -8.00
CA SER A 84 -8.78 -19.36 -6.82
C SER A 84 -7.82 -20.53 -6.66
N ALA A 85 -7.69 -21.05 -5.44
CA ALA A 85 -6.86 -22.24 -5.19
C ALA A 85 -7.37 -23.47 -5.97
N GLY A 86 -8.69 -23.56 -6.17
CA GLY A 86 -9.30 -24.61 -6.99
C GLY A 86 -8.84 -24.54 -8.45
N GLU A 87 -8.83 -23.34 -9.05
CA GLU A 87 -8.38 -23.17 -10.45
C GLU A 87 -6.89 -23.48 -10.63
N VAL A 88 -6.06 -23.20 -9.61
CA VAL A 88 -4.65 -23.60 -9.63
C VAL A 88 -4.51 -25.12 -9.48
N ALA A 89 -5.25 -25.73 -8.55
CA ALA A 89 -5.25 -27.16 -8.30
C ALA A 89 -5.67 -27.97 -9.54
N ASP A 90 -6.71 -27.50 -10.23
CA ASP A 90 -7.26 -28.12 -11.45
C ASP A 90 -6.42 -27.82 -12.71
N GLY A 91 -5.40 -26.97 -12.60
CA GLY A 91 -4.48 -26.65 -13.69
C GLY A 91 -5.04 -25.66 -14.72
N ARG A 92 -6.16 -24.98 -14.42
CA ARG A 92 -6.66 -23.88 -15.23
C ARG A 92 -5.66 -22.73 -15.26
N TRP A 93 -5.06 -22.42 -14.11
CA TRP A 93 -3.92 -21.51 -14.00
C TRP A 93 -2.72 -22.26 -13.45
N GLN A 94 -1.58 -22.10 -14.11
CA GLN A 94 -0.33 -22.75 -13.73
C GLN A 94 0.78 -21.71 -13.68
N THR A 95 1.74 -21.91 -12.78
CA THR A 95 2.97 -21.10 -12.81
C THR A 95 3.74 -21.39 -14.10
N ARG A 96 4.37 -20.36 -14.68
CA ARG A 96 5.22 -20.56 -15.86
C ARG A 96 6.41 -21.47 -15.60
N GLU A 97 6.99 -21.35 -14.40
CA GLU A 97 8.01 -22.27 -13.90
C GLU A 97 7.30 -23.43 -13.18
N PRO A 98 7.31 -24.66 -13.71
CA PRO A 98 6.57 -25.77 -13.13
C PRO A 98 7.02 -26.12 -11.71
N SER A 99 8.30 -25.89 -11.37
CA SER A 99 8.81 -26.14 -10.02
C SER A 99 8.20 -25.22 -8.96
N GLU A 100 7.68 -24.06 -9.35
CA GLU A 100 7.02 -23.09 -8.47
C GLU A 100 5.56 -23.44 -8.12
N ARG A 101 4.96 -24.38 -8.84
CA ARG A 101 3.52 -24.64 -8.76
C ARG A 101 3.07 -25.01 -7.35
N ALA A 102 3.85 -25.84 -6.65
CA ALA A 102 3.52 -26.27 -5.30
C ALA A 102 3.49 -25.09 -4.32
N ARG A 103 4.46 -24.17 -4.43
CA ARG A 103 4.54 -22.97 -3.60
C ARG A 103 3.40 -22.00 -3.92
N ALA A 104 3.17 -21.70 -5.20
CA ALA A 104 2.10 -20.80 -5.61
C ALA A 104 0.71 -21.31 -5.19
N LEU A 105 0.44 -22.62 -5.32
CA LEU A 105 -0.81 -23.21 -4.83
C LEU A 105 -0.95 -23.06 -3.31
N ALA A 106 0.11 -23.34 -2.54
CA ALA A 106 0.09 -23.18 -1.08
C ALA A 106 -0.17 -21.72 -0.67
N TYR A 107 0.43 -20.76 -1.38
CA TYR A 107 0.14 -19.34 -1.19
C TYR A 107 -1.32 -19.00 -1.45
N VAL A 108 -1.88 -19.38 -2.61
CA VAL A 108 -3.28 -19.04 -2.96
C VAL A 108 -4.26 -19.69 -1.97
N GLN A 109 -3.96 -20.91 -1.50
CA GLN A 109 -4.73 -21.57 -0.44
C GLN A 109 -4.69 -20.80 0.88
N ALA A 110 -3.50 -20.36 1.30
CA ALA A 110 -3.33 -19.59 2.53
C ALA A 110 -4.03 -18.22 2.44
N LEU A 111 -3.93 -17.55 1.28
CA LEU A 111 -4.59 -16.28 1.00
C LEU A 111 -6.11 -16.41 1.10
N GLU A 112 -6.70 -17.39 0.42
CA GLU A 112 -8.16 -17.65 0.49
C GLU A 112 -8.60 -18.04 1.91
N ALA A 113 -7.80 -18.82 2.65
CA ALA A 113 -8.08 -19.17 4.04
C ALA A 113 -8.03 -17.97 5.00
N GLY A 114 -7.18 -16.98 4.71
CA GLY A 114 -7.11 -15.72 5.44
C GLY A 114 -8.35 -14.83 5.23
N GLY A 115 -9.11 -15.04 4.15
CA GLY A 115 -10.43 -14.46 3.93
C GLY A 115 -10.46 -12.96 3.60
N ARG A 116 -9.32 -12.25 3.65
CA ARG A 116 -9.24 -10.83 3.29
C ARG A 116 -9.31 -10.61 1.79
N TYR A 117 -8.62 -11.46 1.03
CA TYR A 117 -8.47 -11.33 -0.42
C TYR A 117 -8.51 -12.70 -1.10
N ARG A 118 -8.88 -12.70 -2.38
CA ARG A 118 -8.47 -13.75 -3.32
C ARG A 118 -7.29 -13.21 -4.12
N LEU A 119 -6.51 -14.07 -4.78
CA LEU A 119 -5.43 -13.59 -5.64
C LEU A 119 -6.03 -12.79 -6.79
N VAL A 120 -5.73 -11.51 -6.85
CA VAL A 120 -6.06 -10.63 -7.98
C VAL A 120 -4.81 -10.49 -8.82
N ILE A 121 -4.93 -10.72 -10.13
CA ILE A 121 -3.87 -10.41 -11.08
C ILE A 121 -3.96 -8.94 -11.43
N TRP A 122 -2.93 -8.16 -11.14
CA TRP A 122 -2.82 -6.75 -11.49
C TRP A 122 -2.10 -6.58 -12.84
N PRO A 123 -2.24 -5.44 -13.53
CA PRO A 123 -1.25 -5.02 -14.53
C PRO A 123 0.15 -5.02 -13.91
N GLU A 124 1.21 -5.20 -14.70
CA GLU A 124 2.56 -4.97 -14.16
C GLU A 124 2.71 -3.51 -13.77
N HIS A 125 2.91 -3.25 -12.48
CA HIS A 125 2.99 -1.92 -11.93
C HIS A 125 4.14 -1.83 -10.94
N CYS A 126 4.56 -0.61 -10.66
CA CYS A 126 5.58 -0.25 -9.68
C CYS A 126 6.87 -1.06 -9.85
N LEU A 127 7.24 -1.34 -11.11
CA LEU A 127 8.45 -2.11 -11.43
C LEU A 127 9.69 -1.32 -11.01
N VAL A 128 10.49 -1.91 -10.12
CA VAL A 128 11.63 -1.24 -9.49
C VAL A 128 12.57 -0.62 -10.53
N GLY A 129 12.85 0.67 -10.36
CA GLY A 129 13.73 1.45 -11.25
C GLY A 129 13.05 2.03 -12.49
N GLY A 130 11.78 1.69 -12.74
CA GLY A 130 10.96 2.29 -13.80
C GLY A 130 10.36 3.64 -13.41
N TRP A 131 9.79 4.35 -14.39
CA TRP A 131 9.07 5.60 -14.16
C TRP A 131 7.84 5.41 -13.25
N GLY A 132 7.09 4.33 -13.48
CA GLY A 132 5.89 3.98 -12.72
C GLY A 132 6.15 3.74 -11.23
N HIS A 133 7.33 3.23 -10.89
CA HIS A 133 7.79 3.06 -9.50
C HIS A 133 8.17 4.38 -8.81
N GLY A 134 8.46 5.44 -9.57
CA GLY A 134 8.81 6.76 -9.01
C GLY A 134 7.64 7.41 -8.26
N VAL A 135 7.97 8.20 -7.24
CA VAL A 135 6.99 9.05 -6.53
C VAL A 135 6.45 10.12 -7.48
N GLN A 136 5.15 10.42 -7.37
CA GLN A 136 4.49 11.48 -8.11
C GLN A 136 5.20 12.82 -7.90
N GLU A 137 5.38 13.57 -8.99
CA GLU A 137 6.30 14.71 -9.05
C GLU A 137 6.04 15.80 -7.99
N ASP A 138 4.78 16.21 -7.78
CA ASP A 138 4.43 17.28 -6.84
C ASP A 138 4.76 16.86 -5.40
N VAL A 139 4.44 15.62 -5.03
CA VAL A 139 4.80 15.04 -3.73
C VAL A 139 6.32 14.92 -3.59
N HIS A 140 6.99 14.42 -4.62
CA HIS A 140 8.44 14.28 -4.63
C HIS A 140 9.14 15.63 -4.41
N GLN A 141 8.67 16.70 -5.06
CA GLN A 141 9.18 18.05 -4.84
C GLN A 141 8.93 18.54 -3.42
N ALA A 142 7.71 18.40 -2.89
CA ALA A 142 7.34 18.83 -1.54
C ALA A 142 8.15 18.10 -0.45
N LEU A 143 8.32 16.78 -0.57
CA LEU A 143 9.13 15.96 0.34
C LEU A 143 10.59 16.41 0.37
N ASN A 144 11.17 16.66 -0.80
CA ASN A 144 12.55 17.12 -0.92
C ASN A 144 12.73 18.56 -0.39
N ALA A 145 11.76 19.45 -0.62
CA ALA A 145 11.77 20.79 -0.06
C ALA A 145 11.69 20.75 1.48
N TRP A 146 10.72 20.00 2.01
CA TRP A 146 10.57 19.79 3.45
C TRP A 146 11.85 19.24 4.09
N GLY A 147 12.46 18.21 3.50
CA GLY A 147 13.68 17.61 4.03
C GLY A 147 14.85 18.61 4.10
N ARG A 148 15.03 19.44 3.07
CA ARG A 148 16.05 20.51 3.05
C ARG A 148 15.78 21.59 4.08
N GLU A 149 14.54 22.06 4.18
CA GLU A 149 14.17 23.17 5.06
C GLU A 149 14.19 22.78 6.54
N GLN A 150 13.76 21.55 6.85
CA GLN A 150 13.69 21.06 8.23
C GLN A 150 14.98 20.35 8.68
N GLY A 151 15.93 20.12 7.76
CA GLY A 151 17.15 19.37 8.03
C GLY A 151 16.87 17.92 8.44
N ARG A 152 15.85 17.30 7.83
CA ARG A 152 15.36 15.95 8.15
C ARG A 152 15.37 15.06 6.91
N LEU A 153 15.52 13.77 7.13
CA LEU A 153 15.38 12.77 6.07
C LEU A 153 13.92 12.30 6.00
N VAL A 154 13.45 12.07 4.78
CA VAL A 154 12.23 11.31 4.51
C VAL A 154 12.60 9.83 4.54
N GLU A 155 11.83 9.03 5.27
CA GLU A 155 12.05 7.58 5.32
C GLU A 155 11.27 6.91 4.19
N PHE A 156 11.96 6.24 3.28
CA PHE A 156 11.34 5.43 2.23
C PHE A 156 11.38 3.95 2.59
N ILE A 157 10.24 3.29 2.51
CA ILE A 157 10.03 1.90 2.93
C ILE A 157 9.51 1.11 1.72
N ALA A 158 10.35 0.23 1.16
CA ALA A 158 9.93 -0.63 0.05
C ALA A 158 9.12 -1.83 0.58
N LYS A 159 8.04 -2.20 -0.14
CA LYS A 159 7.25 -3.41 0.07
C LYS A 159 6.98 -4.11 -1.26
N GLY A 160 6.52 -5.36 -1.25
CA GLY A 160 6.23 -6.13 -2.48
C GLY A 160 7.45 -6.72 -3.20
N GLY A 161 8.64 -6.65 -2.59
CA GLY A 161 9.88 -7.16 -3.18
C GLY A 161 9.99 -8.69 -3.26
N ASN A 162 9.22 -9.42 -2.45
CA ASN A 162 9.14 -10.88 -2.53
C ASN A 162 8.18 -11.27 -3.67
N PRO A 163 8.63 -11.98 -4.72
CA PRO A 163 7.77 -12.30 -5.86
C PRO A 163 6.75 -13.41 -5.58
N HIS A 164 6.68 -13.96 -4.36
CA HIS A 164 5.87 -15.14 -4.03
C HIS A 164 4.72 -14.84 -3.06
N THR A 165 4.58 -13.60 -2.61
CA THR A 165 3.44 -13.17 -1.80
C THR A 165 3.10 -11.71 -2.08
N GLU A 166 1.80 -11.42 -2.16
CA GLU A 166 1.30 -10.06 -2.18
C GLU A 166 1.61 -9.31 -0.88
N HIS A 167 1.81 -8.00 -0.97
CA HIS A 167 2.26 -7.14 0.12
C HIS A 167 1.55 -5.78 0.09
N TYR A 168 0.22 -5.78 0.26
CA TYR A 168 -0.56 -4.54 0.31
C TYR A 168 -0.24 -3.69 1.55
N SER A 169 -0.20 -4.33 2.72
CA SER A 169 0.14 -3.66 3.98
C SER A 169 1.61 -3.26 4.00
N ALA A 170 1.92 -2.06 4.50
CA ALA A 170 3.31 -1.66 4.74
C ALA A 170 3.97 -2.44 5.89
N LEU A 171 3.21 -3.24 6.64
CA LEU A 171 3.66 -3.87 7.88
C LEU A 171 3.96 -5.36 7.74
N ARG A 172 3.37 -6.06 6.77
CA ARG A 172 3.56 -7.50 6.53
C ARG A 172 2.98 -7.90 5.17
N ALA A 173 3.46 -9.02 4.63
CA ALA A 173 2.83 -9.63 3.47
C ALA A 173 1.46 -10.24 3.81
N GLU A 174 0.62 -10.45 2.80
CA GLU A 174 -0.68 -11.11 2.97
C GLU A 174 -0.55 -12.56 3.45
N VAL A 175 0.53 -13.23 3.05
CA VAL A 175 0.92 -14.54 3.55
C VAL A 175 2.40 -14.50 3.90
N LEU A 176 2.75 -14.87 5.13
CA LEU A 176 4.14 -15.00 5.56
C LEU A 176 4.88 -16.03 4.68
N ASP A 177 6.00 -15.63 4.10
CA ASP A 177 6.98 -16.53 3.52
C ASP A 177 8.08 -16.82 4.56
N PRO A 178 8.16 -18.05 5.12
CA PRO A 178 9.16 -18.39 6.11
C PRO A 178 10.62 -18.26 5.63
N ALA A 179 10.84 -18.25 4.31
CA ALA A 179 12.15 -18.08 3.71
C ALA A 179 12.58 -16.61 3.62
N ASP A 180 11.66 -15.66 3.83
CA ASP A 180 11.92 -14.23 3.74
C ASP A 180 11.36 -13.49 4.97
N PRO A 181 12.22 -13.16 5.94
CA PRO A 181 11.84 -12.39 7.12
C PRO A 181 11.20 -11.03 6.81
N GLY A 182 11.43 -10.46 5.62
CA GLY A 182 10.82 -9.21 5.18
C GLY A 182 9.31 -9.32 4.90
N THR A 183 8.77 -10.54 4.86
CA THR A 183 7.32 -10.80 4.73
C THR A 183 6.60 -10.88 6.09
N ALA A 184 7.35 -10.95 7.19
CA ALA A 184 6.81 -10.94 8.54
C ALA A 184 6.41 -9.53 8.99
N VAL A 185 5.79 -9.44 10.18
CA VAL A 185 5.42 -8.15 10.79
C VAL A 185 6.67 -7.30 11.07
N ASP A 186 6.73 -6.10 10.50
CA ASP A 186 7.76 -5.11 10.79
C ASP A 186 7.47 -4.38 12.11
N ALA A 187 7.85 -5.04 13.21
CA ALA A 187 7.79 -4.46 14.56
C ALA A 187 8.61 -3.17 14.69
N GLY A 188 9.65 -2.99 13.87
CA GLY A 188 10.48 -1.79 13.86
C GLY A 188 9.71 -0.60 13.30
N LEU A 189 9.04 -0.76 12.17
CA LEU A 189 8.18 0.27 11.58
C LEU A 189 7.02 0.63 12.51
N ILE A 190 6.34 -0.37 13.08
CA ILE A 190 5.28 -0.15 14.07
C ILE A 190 5.79 0.70 15.23
N ALA A 191 6.94 0.34 15.81
CA ALA A 191 7.52 1.10 16.92
C ALA A 191 7.86 2.54 16.54
N ARG A 192 8.33 2.79 15.31
CA ARG A 192 8.59 4.15 14.80
C ARG A 192 7.28 4.94 14.68
N LEU A 193 6.27 4.39 14.03
CA LEU A 193 4.97 5.04 13.85
C LEU A 193 4.28 5.35 15.19
N GLN A 194 4.37 4.45 16.17
CA GLN A 194 3.81 4.63 17.52
C GLN A 194 4.45 5.75 18.34
N THR A 195 5.58 6.29 17.88
CA THR A 195 6.18 7.48 18.51
C THR A 195 5.40 8.76 18.23
N ALA A 196 4.51 8.78 17.23
CA ALA A 196 3.67 9.91 16.91
C ALA A 196 2.62 10.14 18.01
N ASP A 197 2.37 11.39 18.37
CA ASP A 197 1.16 11.79 19.12
C ASP A 197 -0.04 11.95 18.17
N THR A 198 0.23 12.19 16.88
CA THR A 198 -0.76 12.16 15.80
C THR A 198 -0.09 11.66 14.54
N LEU A 199 -0.64 10.60 13.94
CA LEU A 199 -0.17 10.04 12.68
C LEU A 199 -1.21 10.30 11.59
N LEU A 200 -0.88 11.19 10.67
CA LEU A 200 -1.65 11.39 9.45
C LEU A 200 -1.35 10.25 8.49
N VAL A 201 -2.38 9.68 7.89
CA VAL A 201 -2.26 8.66 6.85
C VAL A 201 -2.99 9.11 5.59
N ALA A 202 -2.31 8.97 4.46
CA ALA A 202 -2.81 9.31 3.13
C ALA A 202 -2.13 8.43 2.08
N GLY A 203 -2.51 8.60 0.81
CA GLY A 203 -1.90 7.89 -0.31
C GLY A 203 -2.83 6.84 -0.90
N GLU A 204 -2.27 5.92 -1.67
CA GLU A 204 -3.04 5.05 -2.56
C GLU A 204 -2.75 3.56 -2.34
N ALA A 205 -3.69 2.66 -2.62
CA ALA A 205 -5.12 2.92 -2.80
C ALA A 205 -5.87 2.76 -1.47
N LEU A 206 -6.89 3.60 -1.23
CA LEU A 206 -7.84 3.51 -0.11
C LEU A 206 -8.37 2.09 0.08
N SER A 207 -8.79 1.46 -1.03
CA SER A 207 -9.33 0.10 -1.03
C SER A 207 -8.32 -0.99 -0.67
N HIS A 208 -7.01 -0.80 -0.87
CA HIS A 208 -6.00 -1.86 -0.79
C HIS A 208 -4.86 -1.51 0.17
N CYS A 209 -3.78 -0.87 -0.30
CA CYS A 209 -2.58 -0.64 0.51
C CYS A 209 -2.87 0.20 1.76
N VAL A 210 -3.66 1.26 1.62
CA VAL A 210 -4.09 2.09 2.76
C VAL A 210 -4.93 1.26 3.73
N ALA A 211 -5.93 0.54 3.22
CA ALA A 211 -6.80 -0.28 4.05
C ALA A 211 -6.05 -1.37 4.81
N SER A 212 -5.20 -2.12 4.11
CA SER A 212 -4.44 -3.23 4.68
C SER A 212 -3.43 -2.73 5.71
N THR A 213 -2.75 -1.62 5.41
CA THR A 213 -1.80 -0.99 6.35
C THR A 213 -2.49 -0.53 7.63
N LEU A 214 -3.63 0.18 7.54
CA LEU A 214 -4.34 0.64 8.73
C LEU A 214 -4.93 -0.51 9.54
N ARG A 215 -5.51 -1.53 8.87
CA ARG A 215 -6.05 -2.73 9.54
C ARG A 215 -4.96 -3.45 10.33
N ASP A 216 -3.81 -3.68 9.71
CA ASP A 216 -2.68 -4.33 10.38
C ASP A 216 -2.13 -3.44 11.50
N LEU A 217 -2.04 -2.12 11.30
CA LEU A 217 -1.56 -1.20 12.32
C LEU A 217 -2.46 -1.22 13.56
N LEU A 218 -3.78 -1.32 13.38
CA LEU A 218 -4.76 -1.38 14.47
C LEU A 218 -4.66 -2.64 15.34
N GLU A 219 -4.05 -3.72 14.84
CA GLU A 219 -3.74 -4.92 15.65
C GLU A 219 -2.69 -4.61 16.73
N PHE A 220 -1.82 -3.65 16.47
CA PHE A 220 -0.70 -3.29 17.35
C PHE A 220 -0.87 -1.92 18.01
N TRP A 221 -1.80 -1.09 17.53
CA TRP A 221 -2.04 0.25 18.07
C TRP A 221 -2.89 0.22 19.37
N PRO A 222 -2.50 0.91 20.45
CA PRO A 222 -3.29 0.96 21.68
C PRO A 222 -4.71 1.47 21.44
N VAL A 223 -5.70 0.79 21.98
CA VAL A 223 -7.13 1.08 21.74
C VAL A 223 -7.48 2.51 22.16
N GLU A 224 -6.96 2.95 23.30
CA GLU A 224 -7.11 4.28 23.87
C GLU A 224 -6.38 5.40 23.10
N ARG A 225 -5.59 5.04 22.09
CA ARG A 225 -4.83 5.97 21.23
C ARG A 225 -5.27 5.91 19.77
N ARG A 226 -6.33 5.17 19.43
CA ARG A 226 -6.76 5.04 18.01
C ARG A 226 -7.17 6.37 17.39
N GLN A 227 -7.63 7.33 18.19
CA GLN A 227 -7.91 8.69 17.75
C GLN A 227 -6.65 9.47 17.33
N ASP A 228 -5.45 8.99 17.67
CA ASP A 228 -4.19 9.60 17.23
C ASP A 228 -3.92 9.28 15.74
N LEU A 229 -4.56 8.22 15.21
CA LEU A 229 -4.52 7.89 13.78
C LEU A 229 -5.56 8.74 13.05
N VAL A 230 -5.13 9.45 12.01
CA VAL A 230 -5.97 10.32 11.20
C VAL A 230 -5.85 9.93 9.73
N LEU A 231 -6.90 9.36 9.16
CA LEU A 231 -6.96 9.08 7.72
C LEU A 231 -7.48 10.32 6.97
N LEU A 232 -6.69 10.81 6.02
CA LEU A 232 -7.02 11.93 5.15
C LEU A 232 -7.87 11.45 3.97
N THR A 233 -9.18 11.56 4.12
CA THR A 233 -10.16 10.97 3.19
C THR A 233 -10.21 11.62 1.82
N ASP A 234 -9.77 12.87 1.70
CA ASP A 234 -9.58 13.56 0.43
C ASP A 234 -8.20 13.27 -0.19
N CYS A 235 -7.35 12.46 0.42
CA CYS A 235 -6.02 12.13 -0.08
C CYS A 235 -5.80 10.62 -0.29
N SER A 236 -6.89 9.85 -0.37
CA SER A 236 -6.87 8.41 -0.60
C SER A 236 -8.08 7.96 -1.41
N HIS A 237 -7.87 7.26 -2.50
CA HIS A 237 -8.90 6.89 -3.48
C HIS A 237 -8.92 5.38 -3.73
N SER A 238 -10.05 4.84 -4.20
CA SER A 238 -10.19 3.40 -4.42
C SER A 238 -9.81 3.00 -5.83
N VAL A 239 -9.19 1.83 -5.98
CA VAL A 239 -8.93 1.21 -7.28
C VAL A 239 -10.27 1.05 -8.02
N PRO A 240 -10.35 1.35 -9.34
CA PRO A 240 -11.57 1.18 -10.11
C PRO A 240 -12.19 -0.20 -9.94
N GLY A 241 -13.49 -0.24 -9.62
CA GLY A 241 -14.22 -1.49 -9.37
C GLY A 241 -14.12 -2.02 -7.94
N PHE A 242 -13.37 -1.35 -7.06
CA PHE A 242 -13.22 -1.69 -5.64
C PHE A 242 -13.71 -0.57 -4.71
N GLU A 243 -14.57 0.33 -5.21
CA GLU A 243 -15.08 1.48 -4.45
C GLU A 243 -15.88 1.02 -3.22
N ALA A 244 -16.71 -0.03 -3.37
CA ALA A 244 -17.48 -0.59 -2.26
C ALA A 244 -16.58 -1.09 -1.11
N GLN A 245 -15.38 -1.59 -1.43
CA GLN A 245 -14.39 -2.03 -0.45
C GLN A 245 -13.76 -0.84 0.28
N GLY A 246 -13.48 0.26 -0.43
CA GLY A 246 -13.01 1.51 0.18
C GLY A 246 -14.05 2.13 1.11
N GLU A 247 -15.32 2.20 0.69
CA GLU A 247 -16.41 2.72 1.53
C GLU A 247 -16.63 1.88 2.80
N ALA A 248 -16.59 0.54 2.66
CA ALA A 248 -16.66 -0.36 3.79
C ALA A 248 -15.48 -0.14 4.77
N PHE A 249 -14.27 0.05 4.23
CA PHE A 249 -13.10 0.37 5.03
C PHE A 249 -13.23 1.70 5.78
N LEU A 250 -13.74 2.77 5.16
CA LEU A 250 -13.98 4.04 5.85
C LEU A 250 -14.98 3.89 7.01
N ALA A 251 -16.05 3.12 6.81
CA ALA A 251 -17.01 2.81 7.86
C ALA A 251 -16.36 2.02 9.01
N GLU A 252 -15.53 1.02 8.68
CA GLU A 252 -14.76 0.22 9.63
C GLU A 252 -13.80 1.09 10.47
N MET A 253 -13.01 1.97 9.84
CA MET A 253 -12.06 2.85 10.54
C MET A 253 -12.77 3.81 11.49
N ARG A 254 -13.89 4.40 11.04
CA ARG A 254 -14.71 5.26 11.91
C ARG A 254 -15.23 4.48 13.11
N ALA A 255 -15.73 3.26 12.92
CA ALA A 255 -16.21 2.41 14.00
C ALA A 255 -15.08 1.96 14.95
N ALA A 256 -13.86 1.82 14.44
CA ALA A 256 -12.68 1.47 15.22
C ALA A 256 -12.10 2.64 16.04
N GLY A 257 -12.62 3.85 15.88
CA GLY A 257 -12.18 5.05 16.63
C GLY A 257 -11.06 5.84 15.95
N ILE A 258 -10.75 5.56 14.68
CA ILE A 258 -9.83 6.37 13.88
C ILE A 258 -10.53 7.68 13.48
N ARG A 259 -9.79 8.78 13.46
CA ARG A 259 -10.29 10.06 12.96
C ARG A 259 -10.25 10.08 11.43
N LEU A 260 -11.34 10.48 10.82
CA LEU A 260 -11.40 10.78 9.39
C LEU A 260 -11.40 12.31 9.24
N ALA A 261 -10.53 12.84 8.40
CA ALA A 261 -10.35 14.28 8.22
C ALA A 261 -10.15 14.64 6.74
N ALA A 262 -10.32 15.91 6.42
CA ALA A 262 -9.84 16.49 5.17
C ALA A 262 -8.42 17.05 5.35
N SER A 263 -7.63 17.04 4.29
CA SER A 263 -6.28 17.62 4.26
C SER A 263 -6.23 19.11 4.62
N THR A 264 -7.36 19.82 4.56
CA THR A 264 -7.48 21.23 4.91
C THR A 264 -7.80 21.47 6.39
N ASP A 265 -8.06 20.42 7.17
CA ASP A 265 -8.28 20.51 8.61
C ASP A 265 -7.00 20.89 9.38
N GLU A 266 -7.17 21.26 10.65
CA GLU A 266 -6.08 21.52 11.60
C GLU A 266 -5.75 20.27 12.44
N PHE A 267 -4.45 20.03 12.65
CA PHE A 267 -3.91 18.81 13.27
C PHE A 267 -2.98 19.09 14.45
#